data_AF-E4Y890-F1
#
_entry.id   AF-E4Y890-F1
#
_cell.length_a   1.000
_cell.length_b   1.000
_cell.length_c   1.000
_cell.angle_alpha   90.00
_cell.angle_beta   90.00
_cell.angle_gamma   90.00
#
_symmetry.space_group_name_H-M   'P 1'
#
loop_
_entity.id
_entity.type
_entity.pdbx_description
1 polymer ?
#
loop_
_entity_poly.entity_id
_entity_poly.type
_entity_poly.pdbx_seq_one_letter_code
_entity_poly.pdbx_strand_id
1 'polypeptide(L)'
;MSIYPMQLAFEGEEWLDCITEIYPLQRQGFAGYVYVPTTWVLAIVFFGITLEMRKICTNKQLNLYGVGSVVGILILTVMMQEYHIPYVSTQKLFIPCEKPEESSLEFWANDALDFSSGAQKIWSRILGRSLVPPEWHKTEL
;
A
#
# COMPACT_ATOMS: atom_id res chain seq x y z
N MET A 1 -7.19 -1.26 8.85
CA MET A 1 -8.07 -1.62 7.72
C MET A 1 -8.28 -0.34 6.92
N SER A 2 -8.19 -0.40 5.58
CA SER A 2 -8.41 0.77 4.71
C SER A 2 -9.85 1.26 4.78
N ILE A 3 -10.06 2.58 4.68
CA ILE A 3 -11.40 3.20 4.68
C ILE A 3 -11.97 3.30 3.26
N TYR A 4 -11.16 3.07 2.22
CA TYR A 4 -11.59 3.04 0.82
C TYR A 4 -12.84 2.22 0.50
N PRO A 5 -13.04 1.00 1.06
CA PRO A 5 -14.27 0.25 0.82
C PRO A 5 -15.51 0.98 1.34
N MET A 6 -15.36 1.75 2.42
CA MET A 6 -16.42 2.56 2.98
C MET A 6 -16.67 3.81 2.12
N GLN A 7 -15.62 4.51 1.70
CA GLN A 7 -15.73 5.65 0.77
C GLN A 7 -16.39 5.23 -0.55
N LEU A 8 -15.95 4.13 -1.14
CA LEU A 8 -16.56 3.58 -2.35
C LEU A 8 -18.03 3.18 -2.14
N ALA A 9 -18.38 2.67 -0.96
CA ALA A 9 -19.77 2.30 -0.66
C ALA A 9 -20.70 3.51 -0.47
N PHE A 10 -20.19 4.66 -0.02
CA PHE A 10 -20.97 5.87 0.22
C PHE A 10 -20.96 6.84 -0.96
N GLU A 11 -19.81 7.03 -1.60
CA GLU A 11 -19.59 8.02 -2.66
C GLU A 11 -19.62 7.41 -4.07
N GLY A 12 -19.46 6.08 -4.18
CA GLY A 12 -19.69 5.35 -5.43
C GLY A 12 -18.67 5.61 -6.54
N GLU A 13 -19.15 5.54 -7.78
CA GLU A 13 -18.34 5.64 -9.00
C GLU A 13 -17.78 7.05 -9.23
N GLU A 14 -18.51 8.09 -8.83
CA GLU A 14 -18.08 9.50 -8.96
C GLU A 14 -16.79 9.77 -8.16
N TRP A 15 -16.70 9.25 -6.93
CA TRP A 15 -15.47 9.32 -6.14
C TRP A 15 -14.34 8.56 -6.82
N LEU A 16 -14.60 7.35 -7.33
CA LEU A 16 -13.57 6.54 -7.98
C LEU A 16 -13.01 7.25 -9.22
N ASP A 17 -13.87 7.82 -10.06
CA ASP A 17 -13.46 8.55 -11.25
C ASP A 17 -12.60 9.77 -10.87
N CYS A 18 -13.06 10.57 -9.91
CA CYS A 18 -12.32 11.70 -9.36
C CYS A 18 -10.92 11.33 -8.83
N ILE A 19 -10.84 10.28 -8.00
CA ILE A 19 -9.55 9.82 -7.46
C ILE A 19 -8.62 9.34 -8.57
N THR A 20 -9.14 8.64 -9.58
CA THR A 20 -8.30 8.14 -10.68
C THR A 20 -7.79 9.25 -11.60
N GLU A 21 -8.48 10.38 -11.67
CA GLU A 21 -8.06 11.57 -12.39
C GLU A 21 -7.05 12.40 -11.60
N ILE A 22 -7.33 12.67 -10.31
CA ILE A 22 -6.49 13.52 -9.46
C ILE A 22 -5.21 12.80 -8.99
N TYR A 23 -5.29 11.49 -8.70
CA TYR A 23 -4.18 10.71 -8.13
C TYR A 23 -3.75 9.53 -9.03
N PRO A 24 -3.31 9.79 -10.27
CA PRO A 24 -2.96 8.72 -11.22
C PRO A 24 -1.79 7.85 -10.72
N LEU A 25 -0.85 8.44 -9.97
CA LEU A 25 0.27 7.71 -9.39
C LEU A 25 -0.18 6.79 -8.25
N GLN A 26 -1.24 7.14 -7.53
CA GLN A 26 -1.81 6.30 -6.48
C GLN A 26 -2.50 5.07 -7.07
N ARG A 27 -3.18 5.22 -8.22
CA ARG A 27 -3.69 4.09 -9.01
C ARG A 27 -2.57 3.14 -9.45
N GLN A 28 -1.47 3.68 -9.98
CA GLN A 28 -0.30 2.88 -10.35
C GLN A 28 0.32 2.19 -9.13
N GLY A 29 0.37 2.91 -8.00
CA GLY A 29 0.77 2.41 -6.69
C GLY A 29 -0.04 1.18 -6.26
N PHE A 30 -1.38 1.29 -6.27
CA PHE A 30 -2.28 0.20 -5.90
C PHE A 30 -2.16 -1.02 -6.81
N ALA A 31 -2.13 -0.82 -8.13
CA ALA A 31 -2.01 -1.93 -9.07
C ALA A 31 -0.67 -2.65 -8.93
N GLY A 32 0.44 -1.89 -8.90
CA GLY A 32 1.79 -2.44 -8.88
C GLY A 32 2.25 -2.98 -7.53
N TYR A 33 1.83 -2.33 -6.43
CA TYR A 33 2.37 -2.56 -5.09
C TYR A 33 1.32 -3.03 -4.08
N VAL A 34 0.08 -3.28 -4.49
CA VAL A 34 -0.91 -3.96 -3.63
C VAL A 34 -1.46 -5.18 -4.35
N TYR A 35 -2.08 -5.00 -5.52
CA TYR A 35 -2.77 -6.09 -6.22
C TYR A 35 -1.82 -7.23 -6.61
N VAL A 36 -0.73 -6.93 -7.35
CA VAL A 36 0.24 -7.95 -7.77
C VAL A 36 0.84 -8.71 -6.57
N PRO A 37 1.38 -8.03 -5.53
CA PRO A 37 1.85 -8.69 -4.31
C PRO A 37 0.79 -9.55 -3.61
N THR A 38 -0.45 -9.08 -3.49
CA THR A 38 -1.54 -9.88 -2.88
C THR A 38 -1.82 -11.15 -3.67
N THR A 39 -1.83 -11.09 -5.01
CA THR A 39 -2.02 -12.30 -5.84
C THR A 39 -0.89 -13.31 -5.64
N TRP A 40 0.36 -12.85 -5.48
CA TRP A 40 1.50 -13.72 -5.18
C TRP A 40 1.38 -14.37 -3.81
N VAL A 41 0.99 -13.62 -2.79
CA VAL A 41 0.75 -14.14 -1.44
C VAL A 41 -0.33 -15.23 -1.47
N LEU A 42 -1.47 -14.96 -2.12
CA LEU A 42 -2.54 -15.94 -2.26
C LEU A 42 -2.06 -17.20 -2.99
N ALA A 43 -1.33 -17.04 -4.10
CA ALA A 43 -0.79 -18.17 -4.86
C ALA A 43 0.18 -19.02 -4.01
N ILE A 44 1.06 -18.39 -3.22
CA ILE A 44 1.98 -19.09 -2.32
C ILE A 44 1.22 -19.85 -1.23
N VAL A 45 0.18 -19.24 -0.65
CA VAL A 45 -0.66 -19.90 0.36
C VAL A 45 -1.36 -21.12 -0.24
N PHE A 46 -2.01 -21.00 -1.39
CA PHE A 46 -2.67 -22.12 -2.05
C PHE A 46 -1.70 -23.23 -2.47
N PHE A 47 -0.53 -22.85 -2.99
CA PHE A 47 0.52 -23.81 -3.31
C PHE A 47 1.01 -24.54 -2.05
N GLY A 48 1.24 -23.82 -0.96
CA GLY A 48 1.60 -24.39 0.32
C GLY A 48 0.57 -25.39 0.83
N ILE A 49 -0.71 -25.01 0.85
CA ILE A 49 -1.83 -25.91 1.24
C ILE A 49 -1.82 -27.18 0.38
N THR A 50 -1.55 -27.05 -0.91
CA THR A 50 -1.44 -28.20 -1.82
C THR A 50 -0.29 -29.14 -1.42
N LEU A 51 0.86 -28.60 -1.00
CA LEU A 51 1.99 -29.39 -0.51
C LEU A 51 1.67 -30.11 0.82
N GLU A 52 0.93 -29.46 1.72
CA GLU A 52 0.45 -30.06 2.97
C GLU A 52 -0.52 -31.22 2.69
N MET A 53 -1.52 -31.01 1.82
CA MET A 53 -2.49 -32.03 1.44
C MET A 53 -1.84 -33.26 0.79
N ARG A 54 -0.73 -33.06 0.08
CA ARG A 54 0.08 -34.15 -0.51
C ARG A 54 1.08 -34.78 0.47
N LYS A 55 1.11 -34.35 1.73
CA LYS A 55 2.05 -34.80 2.79
C LYS A 55 3.53 -34.59 2.43
N ILE A 56 3.81 -33.62 1.56
CA ILE A 56 5.18 -33.23 1.18
C ILE A 56 5.77 -32.31 2.27
N CYS A 57 4.93 -31.50 2.90
CA CYS A 57 5.30 -30.52 3.91
C CYS A 57 4.46 -30.70 5.18
N THR A 58 5.04 -30.45 6.35
CA THR A 58 4.31 -30.45 7.62
C THR A 58 3.64 -29.09 7.87
N ASN A 59 2.58 -29.06 8.68
CA ASN A 59 1.88 -27.82 9.06
C ASN A 59 2.83 -26.77 9.68
N LYS A 60 3.83 -27.21 10.47
CA LYS A 60 4.83 -26.32 11.05
C LYS A 60 5.73 -25.65 10.01
N GLN A 61 6.17 -26.42 9.01
CA GLN A 61 6.97 -25.90 7.89
C GLN A 61 6.13 -24.96 7.02
N LEU A 62 4.87 -25.33 6.74
CA LEU A 62 3.92 -24.47 6.02
C LEU A 62 3.75 -23.12 6.72
N ASN A 63 3.49 -23.11 8.03
CA ASN A 63 3.32 -21.87 8.79
C ASN A 63 4.57 -21.00 8.76
N LEU A 64 5.76 -21.59 8.94
CA LEU A 64 7.02 -20.84 8.92
C LEU A 64 7.27 -20.20 7.54
N TYR A 65 7.17 -20.98 6.46
CA TYR A 65 7.42 -20.49 5.11
C TYR A 65 6.30 -19.58 4.59
N GLY A 66 5.05 -19.85 4.97
CA GLY A 66 3.89 -19.05 4.62
C GLY A 66 3.95 -17.67 5.29
N VAL A 67 4.10 -17.61 6.61
CA VAL A 67 4.22 -16.33 7.33
C VAL A 67 5.47 -15.57 6.88
N GLY A 68 6.61 -16.27 6.74
CA GLY A 68 7.85 -15.66 6.29
C GLY A 68 7.75 -15.06 4.89
N SER A 69 7.12 -15.75 3.95
CA SER A 69 6.92 -15.24 2.58
C SER A 69 5.94 -14.07 2.53
N VAL A 70 4.84 -14.10 3.29
CA VAL A 70 3.90 -12.98 3.38
C VAL A 70 4.59 -11.73 3.92
N VAL A 71 5.28 -11.85 5.06
CA VAL A 71 6.00 -10.73 5.68
C VAL A 71 7.11 -10.22 4.77
N GLY A 72 7.87 -11.12 4.15
CA GLY A 72 8.94 -10.77 3.22
C GLY A 72 8.43 -10.02 1.99
N ILE A 73 7.33 -10.49 1.38
CA ILE A 73 6.69 -9.82 0.25
C ILE A 73 6.19 -8.45 0.69
N LEU A 74 5.50 -8.32 1.82
CA LEU A 74 5.01 -7.02 2.32
C LEU A 74 6.15 -6.01 2.48
N ILE A 75 7.24 -6.39 3.14
CA ILE A 75 8.41 -5.51 3.34
C ILE A 75 9.01 -5.10 1.98
N LEU A 76 9.28 -6.08 1.10
CA LEU A 76 9.86 -5.82 -0.22
C LEU A 76 8.98 -4.90 -1.06
N THR A 77 7.67 -5.10 -0.98
CA THR A 77 6.69 -4.34 -1.74
C THR A 77 6.68 -2.88 -1.30
N VAL A 78 6.62 -2.62 0.02
CA VAL A 78 6.71 -1.27 0.58
C VAL A 78 8.04 -0.62 0.21
N MET A 79 9.13 -1.37 0.29
CA MET A 79 10.47 -0.90 -0.09
C MET A 79 10.56 -0.52 -1.57
N MET A 80 10.02 -1.36 -2.46
CA MET A 80 10.05 -1.12 -3.90
C MET A 80 9.13 0.03 -4.30
N GLN A 81 8.01 0.22 -3.61
CA GLN A 81 7.10 1.34 -3.81
C GLN A 81 7.81 2.66 -3.47
N GLU A 82 8.38 2.78 -2.28
CA GLU A 82 9.10 3.98 -1.85
C GLU A 82 10.32 4.29 -2.73
N TYR A 83 10.91 3.29 -3.40
CA TYR A 83 12.00 3.52 -4.33
C TYR A 83 11.54 4.08 -5.69
N HIS A 84 10.48 3.53 -6.28
CA HIS A 84 10.05 3.88 -7.64
C HIS A 84 9.02 5.01 -7.66
N ILE A 85 8.16 5.08 -6.65
CA ILE A 85 7.09 6.06 -6.51
C ILE A 85 7.12 6.60 -5.05
N PRO A 86 8.19 7.31 -4.66
CA PRO A 86 8.35 7.82 -3.30
C PRO A 86 7.22 8.78 -2.95
N TYR A 87 6.77 8.81 -1.70
CA TYR A 87 5.70 9.70 -1.20
C TYR A 87 4.29 9.43 -1.74
N VAL A 88 4.10 8.48 -2.67
CA VAL A 88 2.77 7.95 -2.96
C VAL A 88 2.45 6.89 -1.94
N SER A 89 1.55 7.24 -1.03
CA SER A 89 1.11 6.34 0.02
C SER A 89 -0.06 5.49 -0.49
N THR A 90 0.21 4.27 -0.93
CA THR A 90 -0.80 3.18 -0.93
C THR A 90 -1.29 2.85 0.49
N GLN A 91 -0.64 3.44 1.50
CA GLN A 91 -0.89 3.25 2.92
C GLN A 91 -1.75 4.37 3.53
N LYS A 92 -2.10 5.41 2.76
CA LYS A 92 -3.20 6.29 3.16
C LYS A 92 -4.41 5.40 3.41
N LEU A 93 -5.16 5.65 4.47
CA LEU A 93 -6.41 4.92 4.69
C LEU A 93 -7.61 5.68 4.15
N PHE A 94 -7.45 6.98 3.86
CA PHE A 94 -8.44 7.90 3.36
C PHE A 94 -7.84 8.72 2.21
N ILE A 95 -8.56 8.86 1.09
CA ILE A 95 -8.19 9.76 -0.01
C ILE A 95 -9.40 10.64 -0.28
N PRO A 96 -9.31 11.96 -0.04
CA PRO A 96 -10.37 12.88 -0.41
C PRO A 96 -10.42 13.05 -1.93
N CYS A 97 -11.62 13.13 -2.49
CA CYS A 97 -11.82 13.67 -3.83
C CYS A 97 -11.77 15.20 -3.68
N GLU A 98 -10.83 15.84 -4.38
CA GLU A 98 -10.40 17.23 -4.18
C GLU A 98 -9.48 17.47 -2.97
N LYS A 99 -8.62 18.50 -3.09
CA LYS A 99 -7.65 18.87 -2.05
C LYS A 99 -8.41 19.53 -0.90
N PRO A 100 -8.45 18.94 0.31
CA PRO A 100 -9.21 19.50 1.41
C PRO A 100 -8.59 20.82 1.86
N GLU A 101 -9.44 21.79 2.22
CA GLU A 101 -8.97 23.05 2.82
C GLU A 101 -8.19 22.75 4.11
N GLU A 102 -7.08 23.47 4.35
CA GLU A 102 -6.13 23.21 5.47
C GLU A 102 -6.78 23.22 6.87
N SER A 103 -7.99 23.80 7.00
CA SER A 103 -8.76 23.90 8.25
C SER A 103 -9.87 22.83 8.38
N SER A 104 -10.06 21.98 7.38
CA SER A 104 -11.17 21.02 7.31
C SER A 104 -10.87 19.71 8.07
N LEU A 105 -11.93 19.01 8.49
CA LEU A 105 -11.81 17.69 9.12
C LEU A 105 -11.21 16.65 8.17
N GLU A 106 -11.40 16.81 6.87
CA GLU A 106 -10.86 15.93 5.83
C GLU A 106 -9.35 16.07 5.70
N PHE A 107 -8.80 17.28 5.88
CA PHE A 107 -7.35 17.50 5.94
C PHE A 107 -6.73 16.76 7.13
N TRP A 108 -7.33 16.88 8.31
CA TRP A 108 -6.87 16.17 9.50
C TRP A 108 -6.96 14.65 9.34
N ALA A 109 -8.04 14.14 8.74
CA ALA A 109 -8.20 12.72 8.47
C ALA A 109 -7.17 12.19 7.46
N ASN A 110 -6.87 12.94 6.40
CA ASN A 110 -5.87 12.58 5.39
C ASN A 110 -4.45 12.53 6.00
N ASP A 111 -4.08 13.50 6.84
CA ASP A 111 -2.75 13.55 7.47
C ASP A 111 -2.58 12.50 8.59
N ALA A 112 -3.57 12.34 9.46
CA ALA A 112 -3.53 11.37 10.56
C ALA A 112 -3.55 9.91 10.08
N LEU A 113 -4.08 9.67 8.89
CA LEU A 113 -4.20 8.34 8.28
C LEU A 113 -3.16 8.10 7.18
N ASP A 114 -2.12 8.92 7.10
CA ASP A 114 -0.96 8.68 6.22
C ASP A 114 0.22 8.06 6.98
N PHE A 115 0.51 6.79 6.66
CA PHE A 115 1.62 6.05 7.26
C PHE A 115 2.94 6.17 6.47
N SER A 116 2.96 6.92 5.36
CA SER A 116 4.14 7.08 4.49
C SER A 116 5.36 7.63 5.24
N SER A 117 5.15 8.56 6.17
CA SER A 117 6.20 9.15 7.00
C SER A 117 6.97 8.10 7.82
N GLY A 118 6.28 7.06 8.29
CA GLY A 118 6.86 5.94 9.01
C GLY A 118 7.70 5.05 8.10
N ALA A 119 7.20 4.71 6.91
CA ALA A 119 7.92 3.93 5.91
C ALA A 119 9.21 4.65 5.46
N GLN A 120 9.15 5.96 5.24
CA GLN A 120 10.31 6.77 4.86
C GLN A 120 11.38 6.87 5.95
N LYS A 121 10.98 6.91 7.21
CA LYS A 121 11.92 6.89 8.35
C LYS A 121 12.67 5.57 8.44
N ILE A 122 12.02 4.46 8.13
CA ILE A 122 12.67 3.15 8.03
C ILE A 122 13.61 3.12 6.82
N TRP A 123 13.17 3.63 5.67
CA TRP A 123 13.95 3.69 4.45
C TRP A 123 15.25 4.50 4.59
N SER A 124 15.15 5.69 5.18
CA SER A 124 16.31 6.55 5.43
C SER A 124 17.34 5.92 6.37
N ARG A 125 16.89 5.09 7.34
CA ARG A 125 17.78 4.31 8.21
C ARG A 125 18.46 3.16 7.48
N ILE A 126 17.77 2.48 6.56
CA ILE A 126 18.31 1.33 5.82
C ILE A 126 19.35 1.78 4.78
N LEU A 127 19.12 2.89 4.07
CA LEU A 127 19.97 3.33 2.97
C LEU A 127 20.91 4.49 3.32
N GLY A 128 20.81 5.05 4.53
CA GLY A 128 21.65 6.18 4.96
C GLY A 128 21.42 7.48 4.19
N ARG A 129 20.32 7.58 3.43
CA ARG A 129 19.94 8.75 2.65
C ARG A 129 18.44 8.98 2.69
N SER A 130 18.02 10.24 2.76
CA SER A 130 16.61 10.61 2.58
C SER A 130 16.21 10.40 1.13
N LEU A 131 14.97 9.97 0.89
CA LEU A 131 14.36 10.12 -0.42
C LEU A 131 14.23 11.62 -0.70
N VAL A 132 14.43 11.99 -1.96
CA VAL A 132 14.17 13.35 -2.43
C VAL A 132 12.73 13.35 -2.91
N PRO A 133 11.87 14.25 -2.41
CA PRO A 133 10.51 14.37 -2.90
C PRO A 133 10.55 14.76 -4.39
N PRO A 134 9.91 13.98 -5.26
CA PRO A 134 9.85 14.27 -6.68
C PRO A 134 8.98 15.52 -6.93
N GLU A 135 9.18 16.19 -8.06
CA GLU A 135 8.52 17.48 -8.35
C GLU A 135 6.99 17.40 -8.28
N TRP A 136 6.40 16.26 -8.70
CA TRP A 136 4.96 16.03 -8.65
C TRP A 136 4.41 15.99 -7.20
N HIS A 137 5.23 15.67 -6.20
CA HIS A 137 4.79 15.64 -4.80
C HIS A 137 4.45 17.04 -4.29
N LYS A 138 5.11 18.09 -4.81
CA LYS A 138 4.84 19.48 -4.45
C LYS A 138 3.52 20.02 -5.04
N THR A 139 3.05 19.39 -6.11
CA THR A 139 1.75 19.73 -6.73
C THR A 139 0.58 18.99 -6.08
N GLU A 140 0.84 17.86 -5.40
CA GLU A 140 -0.17 17.09 -4.67
C GLU A 140 -0.28 17.49 -3.17
N LEU A 141 0.79 18.05 -2.59
CA LEU A 141 0.81 18.70 -1.26
C LEU A 141 0.21 20.10 -1.30
#